data_AF-A0A7X7QFM4-F1
#
_entry.id   AF-A0A7X7QFM4-F1
#
_cell.length_a   1.000
_cell.length_b   1.000
_cell.length_c   1.000
_cell.angle_alpha   90.00
_cell.angle_beta   90.00
_cell.angle_gamma   90.00
#
_symmetry.space_group_name_H-M   'P 1'
#
loop_
_entity.id
_entity.type
_entity.pdbx_description
1 polymer ?
#
loop_
_entity_poly.entity_id
_entity_poly.type
_entity_poly.pdbx_seq_one_letter_code
_entity_poly.pdbx_strand_id
1 'polypeptide(L)'
;MSAAIRHRPAGTGHPYATSPDQRVPLRPAAGEPVRLGLTLDTPPRKPEDPLPEGGPMIVSARCEWVDGETTTTLELAPATISADDAAALAGGDGHLAEAQAAVAGADGGWAVTTPALEAGRSYRYRFTAELSDGTSPATDWFDVSAGEWVPDAGELVLDGAPSLGDRLVPGSGAWFRDATGVHRVRFALRLESSEHVVGFGERFDAVDQRGRALDAVVFEQYKSQGEHGRTYLPMPFAHVVGGAGWGFHVRTSRRTWFDVGARESDVVVVEAALGGAPHERLELALYSGAPHEVLRAFGDEVGRAEELPEWVFRLWASGNEWNTQELVMARMDAHRDLDIPVGAVVIEAWSDEEGITIWRDAQYEVTADGAAHGASDFTYPADGAWPDPKAMIDELHARGIKVLLWQIPLQKTEFDLGPSVPHDAQVLADGRAMVEGGFAVREEDGSAYHNRGWWFPQALMADLSTQEGRDWWTAKRRYLLEHFDVDGFKTDGGEHAWGDELRFGDGRRG
;
A
#
# COMPACT_ATOMS: atom_id res chain seq x y z
N MET A 1 -13.34 23.95 15.01
CA MET A 1 -12.02 24.47 15.44
C MET A 1 -11.05 23.38 15.09
N SER A 2 -10.12 23.62 14.15
CA SER A 2 -9.08 22.64 13.82
C SER A 2 -8.34 22.30 15.11
N ALA A 3 -8.17 21.00 15.39
CA ALA A 3 -7.18 20.61 16.39
C ALA A 3 -5.83 21.20 15.93
N ALA A 4 -5.02 21.71 16.86
CA ALA A 4 -3.68 22.21 16.56
C ALA A 4 -2.60 21.17 16.90
N ILE A 5 -3.01 20.03 17.45
CA ILE A 5 -2.17 18.87 17.78
C ILE A 5 -2.84 17.60 17.25
N ARG A 6 -2.03 16.63 16.83
CA ARG A 6 -2.46 15.40 16.17
C ARG A 6 -1.86 14.18 16.86
N HIS A 7 -2.71 13.21 17.14
CA HIS A 7 -2.34 11.84 17.51
C HIS A 7 -3.17 10.87 16.68
N ARG A 8 -2.51 9.91 16.04
CA ARG A 8 -3.16 8.84 15.26
C ARG A 8 -2.69 7.50 15.81
N PRO A 9 -3.53 6.73 16.51
CA PRO A 9 -3.08 5.46 17.09
C PRO A 9 -2.34 4.54 16.11
N ALA A 10 -2.84 4.39 14.88
CA ALA A 10 -2.23 3.58 13.82
C ALA A 10 -1.11 4.30 13.04
N GLY A 11 -0.89 5.59 13.29
CA GLY A 11 0.11 6.39 12.59
C GLY A 11 -0.26 6.63 11.12
N THR A 12 0.73 6.57 10.24
CA THR A 12 0.52 6.63 8.78
C THR A 12 0.06 5.31 8.16
N GLY A 13 0.08 4.21 8.93
CA GLY A 13 -0.19 2.87 8.39
C GLY A 13 0.96 2.27 7.58
N HIS A 14 2.15 2.87 7.57
CA HIS A 14 3.31 2.29 6.89
C HIS A 14 3.62 0.88 7.44
N PRO A 15 3.66 -0.19 6.62
CA PRO A 15 3.72 -1.56 7.13
C PRO A 15 4.98 -1.92 7.92
N TYR A 16 6.08 -1.19 7.70
CA TYR A 16 7.40 -1.49 8.27
C TYR A 16 8.06 -0.34 9.04
N ALA A 17 7.33 0.74 9.33
CA ALA A 17 7.88 1.92 9.98
C ALA A 17 6.85 2.58 10.87
N THR A 18 7.33 3.36 11.84
CA THR A 18 6.47 4.08 12.79
C THR A 18 6.48 5.59 12.57
N SER A 19 5.32 6.21 12.68
CA SER A 19 5.19 7.68 12.55
C SER A 19 5.30 8.38 13.91
N PRO A 20 5.72 9.66 13.95
CA PRO A 20 5.96 10.38 15.21
C PRO A 20 4.71 10.56 16.08
N ASP A 21 3.52 10.53 15.48
CA ASP A 21 2.21 10.70 16.11
C ASP A 21 1.49 9.37 16.46
N GLN A 22 2.21 8.24 16.34
CA GLN A 22 1.67 6.90 16.49
C GLN A 22 1.66 6.38 17.93
N ARG A 23 0.78 5.41 18.20
CA ARG A 23 0.85 4.51 19.36
C ARG A 23 1.66 3.25 19.02
N VAL A 24 2.76 2.99 19.76
CA VAL A 24 3.68 1.88 19.47
C VAL A 24 3.91 1.00 20.72
N PRO A 25 3.63 -0.33 20.65
CA PRO A 25 2.90 -1.00 19.57
C PRO A 25 1.43 -0.53 19.50
N LEU A 26 0.80 -0.64 18.33
CA LEU A 26 -0.61 -0.28 18.16
C LEU A 26 -1.53 -1.10 19.09
N ARG A 27 -1.19 -2.39 19.23
CA ARG A 27 -1.88 -3.38 20.07
C ARG A 27 -0.87 -4.03 21.03
N PRO A 28 -0.68 -3.47 22.24
CA PRO A 28 0.28 -4.00 23.22
C PRO A 28 -0.18 -5.33 23.82
N ALA A 29 0.77 -6.19 24.13
CA ALA A 29 0.51 -7.37 24.96
C ALA A 29 0.38 -6.96 26.45
N ALA A 30 -0.31 -7.78 27.24
CA ALA A 30 -0.30 -7.62 28.70
C ALA A 30 1.13 -7.65 29.26
N GLY A 31 1.43 -6.68 30.13
CA GLY A 31 2.77 -6.44 30.67
C GLY A 31 3.66 -5.53 29.82
N GLU A 32 3.21 -5.13 28.63
CA GLU A 32 3.96 -4.25 27.73
C GLU A 32 3.56 -2.78 27.95
N PRO A 33 4.52 -1.84 28.09
CA PRO A 33 4.24 -0.42 28.03
C PRO A 33 4.02 0.05 26.59
N VAL A 34 3.43 1.22 26.42
CA VAL A 34 3.14 1.80 25.11
C VAL A 34 3.83 3.15 24.97
N ARG A 35 4.49 3.38 23.83
CA ARG A 35 4.93 4.71 23.42
C ARG A 35 3.78 5.45 22.74
N LEU A 36 3.45 6.63 23.24
CA LEU A 36 2.41 7.51 22.74
C LEU A 36 3.04 8.76 22.12
N GLY A 37 2.93 8.90 20.80
CA GLY A 37 3.45 10.04 20.05
C GLY A 37 2.42 11.15 19.80
N LEU A 38 2.88 12.39 19.68
CA LEU A 38 2.06 13.57 19.42
C LEU A 38 2.82 14.53 18.49
N THR A 39 2.15 15.10 17.50
CA THR A 39 2.70 16.16 16.65
C THR A 39 1.76 17.36 16.62
N LEU A 40 2.18 18.43 15.94
CA LEU A 40 1.24 19.46 15.50
C LEU A 40 0.31 18.89 14.42
N ASP A 41 -0.91 19.39 14.39
CA ASP A 41 -1.84 19.11 13.31
C ASP A 41 -1.55 20.07 12.16
N THR A 42 -0.90 19.57 11.11
CA THR A 42 -0.51 20.37 9.96
C THR A 42 -1.43 20.08 8.78
N PRO A 43 -1.76 21.10 7.96
CA PRO A 43 -2.49 20.87 6.72
C PRO A 43 -1.79 19.81 5.87
N PRO A 44 -2.54 19.05 5.06
CA PRO A 44 -1.97 18.17 4.04
C PRO A 44 -0.88 18.91 3.24
N ARG A 45 0.31 18.30 3.17
CA ARG A 45 1.50 18.84 2.49
C ARG A 45 2.34 17.70 1.95
N LYS A 46 3.30 18.01 1.08
CA LYS A 46 4.28 17.01 0.68
C LYS A 46 5.21 16.71 1.87
N PRO A 47 5.66 15.45 2.05
CA PRO A 47 6.60 15.10 3.12
C PRO A 47 7.88 15.95 3.13
N GLU A 48 8.34 16.40 1.97
CA GLU A 48 9.52 17.26 1.78
C GLU A 48 9.30 18.76 2.05
N ASP A 49 8.06 19.24 2.09
CA ASP A 49 7.81 20.65 2.37
C ASP A 49 8.20 20.92 3.82
N PRO A 50 8.82 22.07 4.17
CA PRO A 50 9.04 22.43 5.57
C PRO A 50 7.72 22.78 6.26
N LEU A 51 7.70 22.79 7.59
CA LEU A 51 6.57 23.36 8.31
C LEU A 51 6.40 24.85 7.92
N PRO A 52 5.18 25.38 7.85
CA PRO A 52 4.96 26.79 7.56
C PRO A 52 5.78 27.67 8.51
N GLU A 53 6.65 28.53 7.97
CA GLU A 53 7.44 29.45 8.77
C GLU A 53 6.51 30.37 9.60
N GLY A 54 6.74 30.42 10.92
CA GLY A 54 5.95 31.24 11.85
C GLY A 54 4.69 30.56 12.39
N GLY A 55 4.47 29.27 12.14
CA GLY A 55 3.42 28.48 12.79
C GLY A 55 3.65 28.26 14.31
N PRO A 56 2.60 27.94 15.08
CA PRO A 56 2.73 27.65 16.50
C PRO A 56 3.55 26.36 16.72
N MET A 57 4.40 26.36 17.75
CA MET A 57 5.21 25.21 18.16
C MET A 57 4.70 24.64 19.48
N ILE A 58 4.79 23.32 19.70
CA ILE A 58 4.52 22.72 21.01
C ILE A 58 5.64 23.12 22.00
N VAL A 59 5.26 23.81 23.08
CA VAL A 59 6.16 24.23 24.17
C VAL A 59 6.20 23.20 25.28
N SER A 60 5.03 22.64 25.63
CA SER A 60 4.90 21.52 26.55
C SER A 60 3.68 20.68 26.17
N ALA A 61 3.70 19.39 26.48
CA ALA A 61 2.58 18.49 26.25
C ALA A 61 2.45 17.47 27.38
N ARG A 62 1.20 17.11 27.69
CA ARG A 62 0.83 16.18 28.75
C ARG A 62 -0.19 15.19 28.24
N CYS A 63 -0.09 13.96 28.70
CA CYS A 63 -1.08 12.90 28.48
C CYS A 63 -1.87 12.70 29.78
N GLU A 64 -3.18 12.88 29.72
CA GLU A 64 -4.10 12.44 30.76
C GLU A 64 -4.35 10.94 30.56
N TRP A 65 -3.77 10.09 31.41
CA TRP A 65 -3.87 8.64 31.33
C TRP A 65 -4.81 8.11 32.40
N VAL A 66 -5.88 7.44 31.98
CA VAL A 66 -6.94 6.91 32.85
C VAL A 66 -6.91 5.39 32.78
N ASP A 67 -6.65 4.75 33.91
CA ASP A 67 -6.62 3.28 34.05
C ASP A 67 -7.96 2.69 34.53
N GLY A 68 -9.05 3.43 34.36
CA GLY A 68 -10.41 3.05 34.78
C GLY A 68 -10.80 3.54 36.18
N GLU A 69 -9.84 3.73 37.09
CA GLU A 69 -10.10 4.24 38.45
C GLU A 69 -9.30 5.51 38.76
N THR A 70 -8.06 5.60 38.28
CA THR A 70 -7.14 6.68 38.57
C THR A 70 -6.74 7.42 37.30
N THR A 71 -6.76 8.75 37.37
CA THR A 71 -6.17 9.61 36.34
C THR A 71 -4.76 9.99 36.75
N THR A 72 -3.78 9.68 35.89
CA THR A 72 -2.37 10.09 36.04
C THR A 72 -2.01 11.01 34.89
N THR A 73 -1.24 12.06 35.18
CA THR A 73 -0.66 12.93 34.14
C THR A 73 0.73 12.44 33.80
N LEU A 74 0.98 12.13 32.52
CA LEU A 74 2.29 11.77 32.00
C LEU A 74 2.83 12.95 31.19
N GLU A 75 3.99 13.48 31.57
CA GLU A 75 4.64 14.56 30.83
C GLU A 75 5.31 13.99 29.57
N LEU A 76 5.03 14.59 28.41
CA LEU A 76 5.72 14.22 27.18
C LEU A 76 7.09 14.91 27.14
N ALA A 77 8.02 14.32 26.40
CA ALA A 77 9.29 14.93 26.06
C ALA A 77 9.41 15.07 24.53
N PRO A 78 10.20 16.04 24.02
CA PRO A 78 10.56 16.08 22.61
C PRO A 78 11.18 14.75 22.18
N ALA A 79 10.71 14.22 21.06
CA ALA A 79 11.09 12.91 20.56
C ALA A 79 11.39 12.98 19.06
N THR A 80 12.49 12.36 18.66
CA THR A 80 12.83 12.11 17.27
C THR A 80 12.42 10.70 16.89
N ILE A 81 11.95 10.51 15.66
CA ILE A 81 11.81 9.17 15.07
C ILE A 81 13.19 8.58 14.81
N SER A 82 13.27 7.25 14.68
CA SER A 82 14.52 6.60 14.30
C SER A 82 14.92 7.02 12.88
N ALA A 83 16.22 7.02 12.57
CA ALA A 83 16.68 7.33 11.21
C ALA A 83 16.10 6.34 10.19
N ASP A 84 15.97 5.07 10.57
CA ASP A 84 15.41 4.01 9.74
C ASP A 84 13.92 4.24 9.45
N ASP A 85 13.12 4.62 10.46
CA ASP A 85 11.71 4.96 10.26
C ASP A 85 11.56 6.20 9.36
N ALA A 86 12.39 7.22 9.59
CA ALA A 86 12.37 8.44 8.80
C ALA A 86 12.71 8.18 7.32
N ALA A 87 13.74 7.37 7.07
CA ALA A 87 14.12 6.96 5.73
C ALA A 87 13.03 6.10 5.07
N ALA A 88 12.44 5.16 5.81
CA ALA A 88 11.37 4.30 5.31
C ALA A 88 10.11 5.11 4.92
N LEU A 89 9.68 6.06 5.77
CA LEU A 89 8.55 6.95 5.45
C LEU A 89 8.80 7.83 4.21
N ALA A 90 10.07 8.02 3.86
CA ALA A 90 10.52 8.77 2.69
C ALA A 90 10.89 7.88 1.49
N GLY A 91 10.59 6.57 1.52
CA GLY A 91 10.82 5.67 0.39
C GLY A 91 12.14 4.88 0.41
N GLY A 92 12.83 4.80 1.54
CA GLY A 92 13.93 3.84 1.77
C GLY A 92 15.35 4.36 1.52
N ASP A 93 16.27 3.54 1.01
CA ASP A 93 17.73 3.85 0.96
C ASP A 93 18.16 4.79 -0.19
N GLY A 94 17.27 5.68 -0.65
CA GLY A 94 17.54 6.64 -1.72
C GLY A 94 18.12 7.96 -1.22
N HIS A 95 18.94 8.64 -2.03
CA HIS A 95 19.41 10.01 -1.71
C HIS A 95 18.28 11.03 -1.48
N LEU A 96 17.09 10.82 -2.06
CA LEU A 96 15.89 11.62 -1.76
C LEU A 96 15.35 11.35 -0.36
N ALA A 97 15.41 10.10 0.09
CA ALA A 97 14.85 9.68 1.35
C ALA A 97 15.65 10.21 2.55
N GLU A 98 16.98 10.35 2.44
CA GLU A 98 17.80 11.03 3.45
C GLU A 98 17.41 12.51 3.59
N ALA A 99 17.12 13.19 2.48
CA ALA A 99 16.70 14.60 2.49
C ALA A 99 15.29 14.77 3.06
N GLN A 100 14.36 13.87 2.71
CA GLN A 100 12.98 13.85 3.22
C GLN A 100 12.91 13.42 4.70
N ALA A 101 13.74 12.47 5.13
CA ALA A 101 13.88 12.05 6.53
C ALA A 101 14.34 13.21 7.43
N ALA A 102 15.24 14.07 6.92
CA ALA A 102 15.70 15.26 7.64
C ALA A 102 14.58 16.29 7.84
N VAL A 103 13.61 16.37 6.92
CA VAL A 103 12.43 17.24 7.05
C VAL A 103 11.38 16.62 7.99
N ALA A 104 11.06 15.32 7.84
CA ALA A 104 10.11 14.62 8.71
C ALA A 104 10.57 14.52 10.18
N GLY A 105 11.89 14.41 10.41
CA GLY A 105 12.49 14.44 11.75
C GLY A 105 12.43 15.83 12.43
N ALA A 106 12.14 16.89 11.67
CA ALA A 106 12.09 18.27 12.16
C ALA A 106 10.70 18.71 12.66
N ASP A 107 9.66 17.87 12.56
CA ASP A 107 8.27 18.19 12.91
C ASP A 107 7.99 18.37 14.42
N GLY A 108 9.03 18.41 15.25
CA GLY A 108 8.89 18.76 16.67
C GLY A 108 8.00 17.78 17.44
N GLY A 109 8.05 16.49 17.09
CA GLY A 109 7.25 15.44 17.73
C GLY A 109 7.54 15.33 19.23
N TRP A 110 6.52 14.96 19.99
CA TRP A 110 6.59 14.71 21.43
C TRP A 110 6.15 13.28 21.71
N ALA A 111 6.72 12.64 22.73
CA ALA A 111 6.30 11.31 23.12
C ALA A 111 6.40 11.07 24.63
N VAL A 112 5.64 10.08 25.09
CA VAL A 112 5.74 9.52 26.43
C VAL A 112 5.55 8.01 26.40
N THR A 113 6.19 7.30 27.32
CA THR A 113 5.98 5.87 27.51
C THR A 113 5.09 5.65 28.73
N THR A 114 4.01 4.89 28.55
CA THR A 114 3.08 4.55 29.63
C THR A 114 3.70 3.56 30.62
N PRO A 115 3.12 3.39 31.81
CA PRO A 115 3.28 2.16 32.58
C PRO A 115 2.88 0.93 31.75
N ALA A 116 3.30 -0.26 32.20
CA ALA A 116 2.87 -1.53 31.60
C ALA A 116 1.35 -1.69 31.71
N LEU A 117 0.72 -2.16 30.62
CA LEU A 117 -0.72 -2.39 30.60
C LEU A 117 -1.06 -3.77 31.21
N GLU A 118 -2.15 -3.83 31.95
CA GLU A 118 -2.64 -5.04 32.62
C GLU A 118 -3.66 -5.77 31.76
N ALA A 119 -3.63 -7.10 31.81
CA ALA A 119 -4.62 -7.95 31.16
C ALA A 119 -6.04 -7.66 31.65
N GLY A 120 -7.01 -7.65 30.73
CA GLY A 120 -8.42 -7.43 31.06
C GLY A 120 -8.77 -5.99 31.48
N ARG A 121 -7.82 -5.06 31.38
CA ARG A 121 -8.02 -3.65 31.72
C ARG A 121 -8.06 -2.78 30.46
N SER A 122 -8.98 -1.83 30.45
CA SER A 122 -9.09 -0.80 29.41
C SER A 122 -8.57 0.53 29.94
N TYR A 123 -7.85 1.24 29.09
CA TYR A 123 -7.25 2.52 29.39
C TYR A 123 -7.78 3.56 28.42
N ARG A 124 -7.92 4.79 28.92
CA ARG A 124 -8.31 5.95 28.12
C ARG A 124 -7.27 7.03 28.25
N TYR A 125 -6.96 7.70 27.16
CA TYR A 125 -6.00 8.79 27.19
C TYR A 125 -6.34 9.92 26.22
N ARG A 126 -5.87 11.12 26.54
CA ARG A 126 -5.89 12.27 25.63
C ARG A 126 -4.67 13.15 25.90
N PHE A 127 -4.35 14.01 24.95
CA PHE A 127 -3.25 14.96 25.11
C PHE A 127 -3.78 16.37 25.31
N THR A 128 -3.06 17.14 26.11
CA THR A 128 -3.15 18.59 26.17
C THR A 128 -1.76 19.16 25.87
N ALA A 129 -1.70 20.27 25.15
CA ALA A 129 -0.44 20.94 24.83
C ALA A 129 -0.54 22.43 25.11
N GLU A 130 0.59 23.07 25.40
CA GLU A 130 0.76 24.52 25.37
C GLU A 130 1.55 24.87 24.11
N LEU A 131 1.00 25.77 23.29
CA LEU A 131 1.62 26.21 22.05
C LEU A 131 2.30 27.57 22.22
N SER A 132 3.27 27.87 21.36
CA SER A 132 4.07 29.10 21.41
C SER A 132 3.27 30.39 21.15
N ASP A 133 2.07 30.27 20.60
CA ASP A 133 1.11 31.38 20.42
C ASP A 133 0.22 31.61 21.66
N GLY A 134 0.43 30.84 22.73
CA GLY A 134 -0.31 30.90 23.99
C GLY A 134 -1.61 30.10 23.99
N THR A 135 -1.92 29.36 22.93
CA THR A 135 -3.10 28.48 22.91
C THR A 135 -2.84 27.15 23.62
N SER A 136 -3.90 26.49 24.08
CA SER A 136 -3.80 25.20 24.78
C SER A 136 -4.81 24.17 24.25
N PRO A 137 -4.54 23.53 23.09
CA PRO A 137 -5.44 22.55 22.52
C PRO A 137 -5.45 21.24 23.31
N ALA A 138 -6.53 20.47 23.13
CA ALA A 138 -6.66 19.11 23.62
C ALA A 138 -7.14 18.20 22.48
N THR A 139 -6.66 16.95 22.46
CA THR A 139 -7.20 15.94 21.56
C THR A 139 -8.52 15.39 22.09
N ASP A 140 -9.21 14.64 21.25
CA ASP A 140 -10.24 13.69 21.71
C ASP A 140 -9.63 12.60 22.59
N TRP A 141 -10.52 11.84 23.25
CA TRP A 141 -10.14 10.66 24.02
C TRP A 141 -9.90 9.47 23.09
N PHE A 142 -8.82 8.74 23.35
CA PHE A 142 -8.46 7.49 22.71
C PHE A 142 -8.55 6.34 23.71
N ASP A 143 -8.84 5.15 23.21
CA ASP A 143 -8.88 3.92 23.98
C ASP A 143 -7.70 3.00 23.61
N VAL A 144 -7.22 2.24 24.60
CA VAL A 144 -6.26 1.15 24.43
C VAL A 144 -6.48 0.08 25.49
N SER A 145 -6.33 -1.18 25.11
CA SER A 145 -6.35 -2.32 26.03
C SER A 145 -5.19 -3.25 25.71
N ALA A 146 -4.66 -3.92 26.74
CA ALA A 146 -3.67 -4.97 26.55
C ALA A 146 -4.34 -6.24 26.05
N GLY A 147 -3.69 -6.91 25.09
CA GLY A 147 -4.12 -8.20 24.59
C GLY A 147 -3.36 -9.39 25.17
N GLU A 148 -3.96 -10.56 25.06
CA GLU A 148 -3.39 -11.84 25.46
C GLU A 148 -3.63 -12.91 24.40
N TRP A 149 -2.69 -13.86 24.30
CA TRP A 149 -2.85 -15.05 23.48
C TRP A 149 -3.66 -16.11 24.25
N VAL A 150 -4.81 -16.51 23.71
CA VAL A 150 -5.69 -17.52 24.30
C VAL A 150 -6.02 -18.64 23.30
N PRO A 151 -6.29 -19.88 23.74
CA PRO A 151 -6.50 -21.00 22.80
C PRO A 151 -7.88 -21.01 22.13
N ASP A 152 -8.87 -20.30 22.69
CA ASP A 152 -10.30 -20.52 22.45
C ASP A 152 -11.09 -19.25 22.10
N ALA A 153 -10.50 -18.31 21.35
CA ALA A 153 -11.19 -17.10 20.88
C ALA A 153 -11.49 -17.08 19.37
N GLY A 154 -11.32 -18.21 18.68
CA GLY A 154 -11.63 -18.33 17.26
C GLY A 154 -11.64 -19.77 16.78
N GLU A 155 -11.96 -19.92 15.49
CA GLU A 155 -11.97 -21.20 14.79
C GLU A 155 -10.95 -21.22 13.65
N LEU A 156 -10.01 -22.17 13.69
CA LEU A 156 -9.12 -22.47 12.57
C LEU A 156 -9.70 -23.65 11.80
N VAL A 157 -10.15 -23.40 10.57
CA VAL A 157 -10.74 -24.43 9.71
C VAL A 157 -9.73 -24.91 8.70
N LEU A 158 -9.43 -26.21 8.72
CA LEU A 158 -8.62 -26.86 7.71
C LEU A 158 -9.51 -27.32 6.55
N ASP A 159 -9.20 -26.87 5.34
CA ASP A 159 -9.85 -27.32 4.11
C ASP A 159 -8.83 -28.06 3.25
N GLY A 160 -8.97 -29.37 3.09
CA GLY A 160 -8.01 -30.15 2.33
C GLY A 160 -8.08 -31.65 2.61
N ALA A 161 -7.13 -32.41 2.05
CA ALA A 161 -7.09 -33.85 2.21
C ALA A 161 -6.91 -34.23 3.71
N PRO A 162 -7.72 -35.15 4.27
CA PRO A 162 -7.56 -35.60 5.65
C PRO A 162 -6.16 -36.12 5.99
N SER A 163 -5.42 -36.59 4.98
CA SER A 163 -4.02 -37.03 5.10
C SER A 163 -3.03 -35.91 5.44
N LEU A 164 -3.43 -34.64 5.34
CA LEU A 164 -2.63 -33.48 5.74
C LEU A 164 -3.10 -32.89 7.08
N GLY A 165 -4.13 -33.46 7.72
CA GLY A 165 -4.64 -32.96 9.00
C GLY A 165 -3.62 -33.04 10.13
N ASP A 166 -2.66 -33.96 10.05
CA ASP A 166 -1.55 -34.10 11.00
C ASP A 166 -0.41 -33.09 10.79
N ARG A 167 -0.50 -32.26 9.74
CA ARG A 167 0.44 -31.15 9.53
C ARG A 167 0.18 -30.01 10.50
N LEU A 168 -1.07 -29.76 10.89
CA LEU A 168 -1.35 -28.81 11.96
C LEU A 168 -0.83 -29.38 13.29
N VAL A 169 0.09 -28.67 13.94
CA VAL A 169 0.61 -29.07 15.25
C VAL A 169 -0.53 -29.01 16.28
N PRO A 170 -0.89 -30.12 16.95
CA PRO A 170 -2.00 -30.14 17.89
C PRO A 170 -1.83 -29.11 19.02
N GLY A 171 -2.87 -28.31 19.26
CA GLY A 171 -2.87 -27.29 20.31
C GLY A 171 -2.02 -26.05 20.02
N SER A 172 -1.46 -25.91 18.81
CA SER A 172 -0.68 -24.73 18.43
C SER A 172 -1.50 -23.47 18.17
N GLY A 173 -2.81 -23.62 17.93
CA GLY A 173 -3.74 -22.51 17.70
C GLY A 173 -3.86 -21.61 18.92
N ALA A 174 -3.53 -20.33 18.74
CA ALA A 174 -3.69 -19.28 19.74
C ALA A 174 -4.21 -18.01 19.07
N TRP A 175 -5.01 -17.24 19.81
CA TRP A 175 -5.73 -16.07 19.33
C TRP A 175 -5.39 -14.88 20.21
N PHE A 176 -4.88 -13.82 19.61
CA PHE A 176 -4.57 -12.58 20.31
C PHE A 176 -5.84 -11.75 20.45
N ARG A 177 -6.36 -11.64 21.67
CA ARG A 177 -7.57 -10.87 21.98
C ARG A 177 -7.28 -9.77 22.98
N ASP A 178 -7.97 -8.65 22.84
CA ASP A 178 -8.02 -7.58 23.83
C ASP A 178 -9.48 -7.26 24.20
N ALA A 179 -9.74 -6.14 24.87
CA ALA A 179 -11.10 -5.76 25.27
C ALA A 179 -12.03 -5.44 24.08
N THR A 180 -11.47 -5.19 22.89
CA THR A 180 -12.20 -4.77 21.69
C THR A 180 -12.52 -5.94 20.75
N GLY A 181 -11.77 -7.04 20.84
CA GLY A 181 -12.01 -8.23 20.01
C GLY A 181 -10.78 -9.08 19.78
N VAL A 182 -10.83 -9.93 18.74
CA VAL A 182 -9.76 -10.87 18.38
C VAL A 182 -9.05 -10.38 17.12
N HIS A 183 -7.76 -10.08 17.23
CA HIS A 183 -7.04 -9.31 16.22
C HIS A 183 -6.03 -10.13 15.43
N ARG A 184 -5.52 -11.22 16.00
CA ARG A 184 -4.59 -12.11 15.32
C ARG A 184 -4.82 -13.56 15.73
N VAL A 185 -4.42 -14.47 14.86
CA VAL A 185 -4.30 -15.90 15.15
C VAL A 185 -2.89 -16.35 14.83
N ARG A 186 -2.38 -17.29 15.61
CA ARG A 186 -1.11 -17.98 15.37
C ARG A 186 -1.30 -19.48 15.49
N PHE A 187 -0.66 -20.24 14.62
CA PHE A 187 -0.63 -21.70 14.64
C PHE A 187 0.65 -22.22 13.98
N ALA A 188 0.95 -23.51 14.13
CA ALA A 188 2.15 -24.12 13.57
C ALA A 188 1.83 -25.29 12.65
N LEU A 189 2.56 -25.38 11.53
CA LEU A 189 2.51 -26.50 10.59
C LEU A 189 3.82 -27.28 10.64
N ARG A 190 3.75 -28.60 10.79
CA ARG A 190 4.89 -29.51 10.90
C ARG A 190 5.65 -29.65 9.58
N LEU A 191 6.97 -29.46 9.66
CA LEU A 191 7.94 -29.68 8.58
C LEU A 191 8.83 -30.87 8.87
N GLU A 192 9.05 -31.70 7.86
CA GLU A 192 10.07 -32.75 7.92
C GLU A 192 11.47 -32.18 7.66
N SER A 193 12.51 -32.86 8.13
CA SER A 193 13.91 -32.42 7.95
C SER A 193 14.37 -32.34 6.49
N SER A 194 13.72 -33.09 5.58
CA SER A 194 14.01 -33.09 4.14
C SER A 194 13.10 -32.18 3.31
N GLU A 195 12.14 -31.49 3.93
CA GLU A 195 11.19 -30.61 3.24
C GLU A 195 11.78 -29.20 3.03
N HIS A 196 11.46 -28.58 1.91
CA HIS A 196 11.84 -27.21 1.54
C HIS A 196 10.58 -26.38 1.37
N VAL A 197 10.64 -25.06 1.61
CA VAL A 197 9.45 -24.20 1.54
C VAL A 197 9.65 -23.14 0.47
N VAL A 198 8.84 -23.17 -0.58
CA VAL A 198 8.97 -22.28 -1.75
C VAL A 198 7.63 -21.62 -2.04
N GLY A 199 7.61 -20.28 -2.11
CA GLY A 199 6.41 -19.53 -2.44
C GLY A 199 6.40 -18.17 -1.76
N PHE A 200 5.26 -17.84 -1.18
CA PHE A 200 4.91 -16.55 -0.58
C PHE A 200 4.82 -15.39 -1.57
N GLY A 201 4.50 -15.70 -2.84
CA GLY A 201 4.48 -14.74 -3.95
C GLY A 201 5.86 -14.59 -4.61
N GLU A 202 6.13 -13.40 -5.14
CA GLU A 202 7.46 -13.03 -5.64
C GLU A 202 8.41 -12.77 -4.46
N ARG A 203 9.59 -13.41 -4.46
CA ARG A 203 10.63 -13.22 -3.43
C ARG A 203 11.99 -13.02 -4.07
N PHE A 204 12.76 -12.11 -3.49
CA PHE A 204 14.01 -11.59 -4.07
C PHE A 204 15.26 -12.08 -3.31
N ASP A 205 15.08 -12.70 -2.15
CA ASP A 205 16.17 -13.05 -1.23
C ASP A 205 16.59 -14.52 -1.35
N ALA A 206 15.63 -15.45 -1.47
CA ALA A 206 15.89 -16.88 -1.64
C ALA A 206 14.72 -17.61 -2.32
N VAL A 207 15.04 -18.71 -3.01
CA VAL A 207 14.03 -19.65 -3.53
C VAL A 207 13.46 -20.50 -2.39
N ASP A 208 14.33 -21.15 -1.62
CA ASP A 208 13.93 -21.88 -0.41
C ASP A 208 13.91 -20.92 0.78
N GLN A 209 12.74 -20.75 1.36
CA GLN A 209 12.47 -19.85 2.46
C GLN A 209 12.65 -20.53 3.82
N ARG A 210 12.97 -21.83 3.87
CA ARG A 210 13.28 -22.51 5.13
C ARG A 210 14.45 -21.84 5.86
N GLY A 211 14.29 -21.65 7.17
CA GLY A 211 15.22 -20.95 8.06
C GLY A 211 15.04 -19.43 8.10
N ARG A 212 14.00 -18.88 7.45
CA ARG A 212 13.74 -17.43 7.39
C ARG A 212 12.43 -17.05 8.08
N ALA A 213 12.33 -15.78 8.44
CA ALA A 213 11.09 -15.16 8.86
C ALA A 213 10.73 -14.04 7.88
N LEU A 214 9.48 -14.00 7.44
CA LEU A 214 8.98 -13.07 6.43
C LEU A 214 7.49 -12.77 6.67
N ASP A 215 6.94 -11.85 5.89
CA ASP A 215 5.51 -11.57 5.88
C ASP A 215 4.96 -11.40 4.47
N ALA A 216 3.64 -11.39 4.34
CA ALA A 216 2.92 -11.10 3.13
C ALA A 216 2.02 -9.86 3.35
N VAL A 217 2.50 -8.72 2.86
CA VAL A 217 1.79 -7.44 2.75
C VAL A 217 2.33 -6.71 1.52
N VAL A 218 1.44 -6.17 0.69
CA VAL A 218 1.82 -5.42 -0.51
C VAL A 218 2.59 -4.18 -0.07
N PHE A 219 3.80 -3.97 -0.62
CA PHE A 219 4.62 -2.82 -0.24
C PHE A 219 5.61 -2.42 -1.33
N GLU A 220 5.71 -1.11 -1.58
CA GLU A 220 6.65 -0.53 -2.53
C GLU A 220 8.07 -0.45 -1.95
N GLN A 221 8.82 -1.55 -1.90
CA GLN A 221 10.24 -1.46 -1.51
C GLN A 221 11.07 -0.94 -2.69
N TYR A 222 11.37 0.37 -2.72
CA TYR A 222 12.14 0.97 -3.80
C TYR A 222 13.59 0.48 -3.83
N LYS A 223 13.85 -0.50 -4.71
CA LYS A 223 15.13 -1.23 -4.87
C LYS A 223 15.48 -2.06 -3.63
N SER A 224 16.55 -2.85 -3.73
CA SER A 224 17.08 -3.68 -2.65
C SER A 224 16.05 -4.61 -1.97
N GLN A 225 15.07 -5.10 -2.72
CA GLN A 225 13.95 -5.90 -2.21
C GLN A 225 14.44 -7.15 -1.46
N GLY A 226 15.46 -7.83 -1.99
CA GLY A 226 16.05 -9.03 -1.37
C GLY A 226 16.85 -8.75 -0.10
N GLU A 227 17.43 -7.55 0.03
CA GLU A 227 18.14 -7.14 1.24
C GLU A 227 17.15 -6.86 2.39
N HIS A 228 16.03 -6.21 2.07
CA HIS A 228 14.98 -5.90 3.03
C HIS A 228 13.99 -7.06 3.28
N GLY A 229 14.01 -8.10 2.45
CA GLY A 229 13.06 -9.23 2.53
C GLY A 229 11.61 -8.86 2.20
N ARG A 230 11.41 -7.82 1.37
CA ARG A 230 10.09 -7.25 1.03
C ARG A 230 9.74 -7.51 -0.44
N THR A 231 8.47 -7.32 -0.81
CA THR A 231 7.99 -7.59 -2.17
C THR A 231 6.74 -6.78 -2.51
N TYR A 232 6.58 -6.47 -3.79
CA TYR A 232 5.37 -5.85 -4.34
C TYR A 232 4.22 -6.87 -4.47
N LEU A 233 4.55 -8.15 -4.70
CA LEU A 233 3.60 -9.19 -5.08
C LEU A 233 3.65 -10.38 -4.11
N PRO A 234 3.28 -10.20 -2.83
CA PRO A 234 3.22 -11.29 -1.88
C PRO A 234 1.95 -12.12 -2.07
N MET A 235 2.02 -13.40 -1.68
CA MET A 235 0.83 -14.26 -1.54
C MET A 235 0.94 -15.05 -0.24
N PRO A 236 -0.16 -15.27 0.51
CA PRO A 236 -0.15 -16.12 1.70
C PRO A 236 -0.24 -17.62 1.34
N PHE A 237 0.54 -18.05 0.36
CA PHE A 237 0.59 -19.41 -0.17
C PHE A 237 2.02 -19.90 -0.30
N ALA A 238 2.31 -21.15 0.06
CA ALA A 238 3.59 -21.78 -0.20
C ALA A 238 3.48 -23.28 -0.52
N HIS A 239 4.42 -23.75 -1.33
CA HIS A 239 4.73 -25.16 -1.49
C HIS A 239 5.62 -25.64 -0.36
N VAL A 240 5.41 -26.88 0.06
CA VAL A 240 6.34 -27.66 0.87
C VAL A 240 6.80 -28.86 0.03
N VAL A 241 8.04 -28.79 -0.44
CA VAL A 241 8.62 -29.69 -1.43
C VAL A 241 9.53 -30.70 -0.74
N GLY A 242 9.29 -31.99 -0.96
CA GLY A 242 9.98 -33.09 -0.29
C GLY A 242 8.98 -34.14 0.19
N GLY A 243 9.43 -35.37 0.45
CA GLY A 243 8.53 -36.46 0.83
C GLY A 243 7.40 -36.67 -0.21
N ALA A 244 6.14 -36.65 0.25
CA ALA A 244 4.96 -36.75 -0.61
C ALA A 244 4.57 -35.43 -1.31
N GLY A 245 5.14 -34.30 -0.90
CA GLY A 245 4.81 -32.96 -1.39
C GLY A 245 3.44 -32.45 -0.92
N TRP A 246 3.39 -31.18 -0.53
CA TRP A 246 2.15 -30.50 -0.19
C TRP A 246 2.28 -28.98 -0.34
N GLY A 247 1.23 -28.24 -0.01
CA GLY A 247 1.25 -26.78 0.09
C GLY A 247 0.07 -26.28 0.91
N PHE A 248 0.12 -25.01 1.27
CA PHE A 248 -0.92 -24.37 2.06
C PHE A 248 -1.22 -22.95 1.54
N HIS A 249 -2.47 -22.52 1.69
CA HIS A 249 -2.93 -21.16 1.43
C HIS A 249 -3.75 -20.66 2.63
N VAL A 250 -3.31 -19.57 3.25
CA VAL A 250 -4.09 -18.87 4.28
C VAL A 250 -5.10 -17.97 3.57
N ARG A 251 -6.38 -18.30 3.61
CA ARG A 251 -7.43 -17.60 2.84
C ARG A 251 -7.76 -16.24 3.46
N THR A 252 -6.92 -15.26 3.20
CA THR A 252 -7.09 -13.88 3.66
C THR A 252 -6.36 -12.91 2.73
N SER A 253 -6.90 -11.71 2.58
CA SER A 253 -6.19 -10.58 1.98
C SER A 253 -5.51 -9.68 3.03
N ARG A 254 -5.66 -10.00 4.32
CA ARG A 254 -4.97 -9.30 5.42
C ARG A 254 -3.53 -9.76 5.53
N ARG A 255 -2.71 -8.98 6.25
CA ARG A 255 -1.31 -9.32 6.51
C ARG A 255 -1.16 -10.65 7.22
N THR A 256 -0.16 -11.42 6.78
CA THR A 256 0.26 -12.69 7.40
C THR A 256 1.77 -12.69 7.60
N TRP A 257 2.24 -13.34 8.67
CA TRP A 257 3.65 -13.51 9.00
C TRP A 257 3.98 -14.99 9.09
N PHE A 258 5.20 -15.33 8.70
CA PHE A 258 5.69 -16.70 8.62
C PHE A 258 7.08 -16.78 9.26
N ASP A 259 7.24 -17.66 10.24
CA ASP A 259 8.54 -18.16 10.70
C ASP A 259 8.72 -19.56 10.11
N VAL A 260 9.53 -19.70 9.08
CA VAL A 260 9.65 -20.91 8.27
C VAL A 260 10.79 -21.78 8.83
N GLY A 261 10.70 -22.13 10.10
CA GLY A 261 11.71 -22.90 10.80
C GLY A 261 12.99 -22.13 11.12
N ALA A 262 12.89 -20.81 11.29
CA ALA A 262 14.00 -19.96 11.73
C ALA A 262 14.24 -20.11 13.24
N ARG A 263 13.16 -20.18 14.03
CA ARG A 263 13.24 -20.41 15.49
C ARG A 263 13.21 -21.90 15.85
N GLU A 264 12.31 -22.65 15.21
CA GLU A 264 12.09 -24.08 15.46
C GLU A 264 12.11 -24.83 14.12
N SER A 265 13.20 -25.53 13.83
CA SER A 265 13.52 -26.01 12.47
C SER A 265 12.52 -26.99 11.83
N ASP A 266 11.62 -27.56 12.62
CA ASP A 266 10.63 -28.58 12.25
C ASP A 266 9.19 -28.03 12.16
N VAL A 267 9.00 -26.70 12.17
CA VAL A 267 7.69 -26.08 11.99
C VAL A 267 7.73 -24.82 11.12
N VAL A 268 6.61 -24.52 10.44
CA VAL A 268 6.25 -23.18 9.98
C VAL A 268 5.27 -22.60 10.99
N VAL A 269 5.66 -21.53 11.69
CA VAL A 269 4.71 -20.75 12.51
C VAL A 269 4.06 -19.71 11.61
N VAL A 270 2.74 -19.75 11.53
CA VAL A 270 1.92 -18.80 10.77
C VAL A 270 1.23 -17.88 11.76
N GLU A 271 1.29 -16.57 11.54
CA GLU A 271 0.45 -15.57 12.19
C GLU A 271 -0.36 -14.82 11.14
N ALA A 272 -1.64 -14.53 11.41
CA ALA A 272 -2.52 -13.82 10.49
C ALA A 272 -3.30 -12.74 11.22
N ALA A 273 -3.42 -11.55 10.61
CA ALA A 273 -4.30 -10.49 11.07
C ALA A 273 -5.78 -10.84 10.82
N LEU A 274 -6.66 -10.40 11.72
CA LEU A 274 -8.09 -10.70 11.74
C LEU A 274 -8.92 -9.41 11.77
N GLY A 275 -10.25 -9.55 11.67
CA GLY A 275 -11.19 -8.42 11.60
C GLY A 275 -11.49 -7.72 12.92
N GLY A 276 -11.11 -8.29 14.07
CA GLY A 276 -11.43 -7.74 15.38
C GLY A 276 -12.82 -8.12 15.91
N ALA A 277 -13.49 -9.12 15.32
CA ALA A 277 -14.76 -9.62 15.86
C ALA A 277 -14.55 -10.34 17.22
N PRO A 278 -15.59 -10.47 18.06
CA PRO A 278 -15.50 -11.22 19.32
C PRO A 278 -15.13 -12.70 19.15
N HIS A 279 -15.46 -13.27 17.98
CA HIS A 279 -15.08 -14.62 17.58
C HIS A 279 -14.73 -14.59 16.09
N GLU A 280 -13.51 -15.00 15.78
CA GLU A 280 -12.95 -14.94 14.42
C GLU A 280 -12.82 -16.34 13.82
N ARG A 281 -12.78 -16.40 12.49
CA ARG A 281 -12.61 -17.65 11.75
C ARG A 281 -11.56 -17.46 10.69
N LEU A 282 -10.57 -18.35 10.65
CA LEU A 282 -9.54 -18.40 9.61
C LEU A 282 -9.61 -19.74 8.89
N GLU A 283 -9.64 -19.71 7.56
CA GLU A 283 -9.56 -20.90 6.73
C GLU A 283 -8.14 -21.10 6.20
N LEU A 284 -7.65 -22.34 6.33
CA LEU A 284 -6.38 -22.78 5.78
C LEU A 284 -6.64 -23.89 4.76
N ALA A 285 -6.38 -23.60 3.49
CA ALA A 285 -6.43 -24.61 2.45
C ALA A 285 -5.13 -25.43 2.43
N LEU A 286 -5.23 -26.76 2.32
CA LEU A 286 -4.12 -27.71 2.27
C LEU A 286 -4.22 -28.54 0.98
N TYR A 287 -3.14 -28.53 0.20
CA TYR A 287 -3.06 -29.22 -1.07
C TYR A 287 -2.00 -30.31 -1.00
N SER A 288 -2.28 -31.51 -1.50
CA SER A 288 -1.36 -32.65 -1.48
C SER A 288 -0.92 -33.03 -2.89
N GLY A 289 0.31 -33.52 -3.03
CA GLY A 289 0.80 -34.10 -4.28
C GLY A 289 2.09 -33.46 -4.77
N ALA A 290 2.44 -33.75 -6.02
CA ALA A 290 3.61 -33.17 -6.66
C ALA A 290 3.46 -31.63 -6.81
N PRO A 291 4.56 -30.87 -6.92
CA PRO A 291 4.50 -29.40 -6.96
C PRO A 291 3.53 -28.82 -7.99
N HIS A 292 3.44 -29.43 -9.17
CA HIS A 292 2.51 -28.98 -10.23
C HIS A 292 1.03 -29.26 -9.91
N GLU A 293 0.72 -30.29 -9.11
CA GLU A 293 -0.63 -30.61 -8.65
C GLU A 293 -1.07 -29.63 -7.55
N VAL A 294 -0.15 -29.32 -6.63
CA VAL A 294 -0.36 -28.29 -5.60
C VAL A 294 -0.62 -26.92 -6.23
N LEU A 295 0.21 -26.51 -7.21
CA LEU A 295 0.03 -25.23 -7.91
C LEU A 295 -1.26 -25.22 -8.73
N ARG A 296 -1.63 -26.37 -9.31
CA ARG A 296 -2.92 -26.52 -10.00
C ARG A 296 -4.06 -26.29 -9.01
N ALA A 297 -4.12 -27.01 -7.90
CA ALA A 297 -5.20 -26.86 -6.93
C ALA A 297 -5.33 -25.41 -6.40
N PHE A 298 -4.21 -24.76 -6.09
CA PHE A 298 -4.21 -23.34 -5.71
C PHE A 298 -4.78 -22.45 -6.82
N GLY A 299 -4.31 -22.60 -8.06
CA GLY A 299 -4.82 -21.82 -9.20
C GLY A 299 -6.28 -22.08 -9.56
N ASP A 300 -6.84 -23.25 -9.24
CA ASP A 300 -8.29 -23.50 -9.40
C ASP A 300 -9.12 -22.71 -8.38
N GLU A 301 -8.54 -22.35 -7.24
CA GLU A 301 -9.17 -21.56 -6.18
C GLU A 301 -9.05 -20.05 -6.44
N VAL A 302 -7.85 -19.57 -6.78
CA VAL A 302 -7.56 -18.12 -6.82
C VAL A 302 -7.52 -17.53 -8.23
N GLY A 303 -7.60 -18.35 -9.27
CA GLY A 303 -7.50 -17.94 -10.66
C GLY A 303 -6.19 -18.36 -11.33
N ARG A 304 -6.18 -18.31 -12.66
CA ARG A 304 -5.07 -18.73 -13.52
C ARG A 304 -4.77 -17.66 -14.55
N ALA A 305 -3.52 -17.67 -15.03
CA ALA A 305 -3.17 -16.95 -16.24
C ALA A 305 -4.03 -17.44 -17.42
N GLU A 306 -4.49 -16.49 -18.23
CA GLU A 306 -5.12 -16.75 -19.52
C GLU A 306 -4.07 -16.71 -20.65
N GLU A 307 -4.47 -17.16 -21.84
CA GLU A 307 -3.59 -17.11 -23.01
C GLU A 307 -3.42 -15.66 -23.48
N LEU A 308 -2.18 -15.20 -23.53
CA LEU A 308 -1.82 -13.88 -24.05
C LEU A 308 -1.35 -13.98 -25.51
N PRO A 309 -1.48 -12.90 -26.31
CA PRO A 309 -1.01 -12.90 -27.69
C PRO A 309 0.50 -13.13 -27.82
N GLU A 310 0.95 -13.79 -28.88
CA GLU A 310 2.35 -14.18 -29.08
C GLU A 310 3.37 -13.02 -29.02
N TRP A 311 2.94 -11.79 -29.33
CA TRP A 311 3.83 -10.63 -29.36
C TRP A 311 4.46 -10.31 -28.00
N VAL A 312 3.83 -10.73 -26.88
CA VAL A 312 4.35 -10.46 -25.52
C VAL A 312 5.71 -11.13 -25.28
N PHE A 313 6.06 -12.17 -26.03
CA PHE A 313 7.35 -12.87 -25.94
C PHE A 313 8.48 -12.17 -26.70
N ARG A 314 8.19 -11.13 -27.49
CA ARG A 314 9.21 -10.36 -28.22
C ARG A 314 9.93 -9.40 -27.28
N LEU A 315 10.99 -8.73 -27.73
CA LEU A 315 11.69 -7.71 -26.95
C LEU A 315 10.77 -6.50 -26.69
N TRP A 316 10.81 -5.98 -25.46
CA TRP A 316 10.15 -4.75 -25.03
C TRP A 316 11.19 -3.64 -24.85
N ALA A 317 10.98 -2.51 -25.51
CA ALA A 317 11.81 -1.32 -25.34
C ALA A 317 11.08 -0.31 -24.43
N SER A 318 11.79 0.22 -23.43
CA SER A 318 11.25 1.23 -22.52
C SER A 318 12.35 2.18 -22.06
N GLY A 319 11.98 3.44 -21.86
CA GLY A 319 12.82 4.46 -21.26
C GLY A 319 11.97 5.67 -20.86
N ASN A 320 11.99 6.04 -19.59
CA ASN A 320 11.14 7.11 -19.05
C ASN A 320 11.33 8.45 -19.78
N GLU A 321 12.57 8.76 -20.18
CA GLU A 321 12.93 9.99 -20.89
C GLU A 321 12.44 10.04 -22.35
N TRP A 322 11.77 9.01 -22.87
CA TRP A 322 11.19 9.02 -24.22
C TRP A 322 9.83 9.72 -24.19
N ASN A 323 9.87 11.00 -23.83
CA ASN A 323 8.71 11.80 -23.47
C ASN A 323 8.14 12.64 -24.63
N THR A 324 8.56 12.38 -25.86
CA THR A 324 8.00 13.00 -27.08
C THR A 324 7.89 11.96 -28.20
N GLN A 325 6.99 12.22 -29.16
CA GLN A 325 6.83 11.40 -30.36
C GLN A 325 8.14 11.25 -31.14
N GLU A 326 8.89 12.34 -31.28
CA GLU A 326 10.20 12.33 -31.95
C GLU A 326 11.18 11.38 -31.26
N LEU A 327 11.28 11.43 -29.93
CA LEU A 327 12.21 10.58 -29.17
C LEU A 327 11.82 9.10 -29.28
N VAL A 328 10.54 8.77 -29.13
CA VAL A 328 10.04 7.40 -29.30
C VAL A 328 10.38 6.87 -30.69
N MET A 329 10.02 7.62 -31.74
CA MET A 329 10.27 7.22 -33.12
C MET A 329 11.77 7.09 -33.43
N ALA A 330 12.60 8.00 -32.93
CA ALA A 330 14.06 7.93 -33.09
C ALA A 330 14.65 6.66 -32.45
N ARG A 331 14.12 6.20 -31.30
CA ARG A 331 14.55 4.94 -30.68
C ARG A 331 14.11 3.73 -31.50
N MET A 332 12.89 3.75 -32.04
CA MET A 332 12.37 2.64 -32.86
C MET A 332 13.06 2.59 -34.24
N ASP A 333 13.43 3.73 -34.80
CA ASP A 333 14.27 3.83 -36.00
C ASP A 333 15.67 3.27 -35.74
N ALA A 334 16.28 3.57 -34.58
CA ALA A 334 17.57 2.99 -34.22
C ALA A 334 17.51 1.46 -34.08
N HIS A 335 16.44 0.91 -33.51
CA HIS A 335 16.21 -0.54 -33.47
C HIS A 335 16.16 -1.16 -34.88
N ARG A 336 15.47 -0.52 -35.82
CA ARG A 336 15.44 -0.93 -37.23
C ARG A 336 16.83 -0.86 -37.87
N ASP A 337 17.51 0.28 -37.73
CA ASP A 337 18.78 0.57 -38.41
C ASP A 337 19.93 -0.30 -37.88
N LEU A 338 19.85 -0.74 -36.62
CA LEU A 338 20.80 -1.66 -35.97
C LEU A 338 20.41 -3.13 -36.10
N ASP A 339 19.30 -3.46 -36.77
CA ASP A 339 18.75 -4.82 -36.90
C ASP A 339 18.54 -5.51 -35.54
N ILE A 340 17.93 -4.79 -34.59
CA ILE A 340 17.55 -5.29 -33.26
C ILE A 340 16.01 -5.31 -33.17
N PRO A 341 15.36 -6.45 -33.49
CA PRO A 341 13.91 -6.53 -33.52
C PRO A 341 13.26 -6.24 -32.17
N VAL A 342 12.30 -5.33 -32.15
CA VAL A 342 11.45 -4.99 -31.00
C VAL A 342 10.00 -5.32 -31.32
N GLY A 343 9.27 -5.87 -30.35
CA GLY A 343 7.85 -6.22 -30.52
C GLY A 343 6.89 -5.33 -29.75
N ALA A 344 7.38 -4.61 -28.73
CA ALA A 344 6.60 -3.66 -27.96
C ALA A 344 7.45 -2.46 -27.53
N VAL A 345 6.84 -1.29 -27.46
CA VAL A 345 7.39 -0.08 -26.84
C VAL A 345 6.48 0.37 -25.71
N VAL A 346 7.06 0.64 -24.55
CA VAL A 346 6.38 1.25 -23.41
C VAL A 346 6.72 2.73 -23.39
N ILE A 347 5.71 3.59 -23.35
CA ILE A 347 5.85 5.04 -23.26
C ILE A 347 5.37 5.47 -21.88
N GLU A 348 6.28 5.98 -21.05
CA GLU A 348 5.96 6.35 -19.67
C GLU A 348 5.47 7.80 -19.55
N ALA A 349 6.34 8.76 -19.85
CA ALA A 349 6.01 10.19 -19.82
C ALA A 349 5.27 10.63 -21.11
N TRP A 350 4.16 9.96 -21.41
CA TRP A 350 3.31 10.25 -22.57
C TRP A 350 2.30 11.37 -22.30
N SER A 351 2.01 11.61 -21.02
CA SER A 351 0.82 12.34 -20.59
C SER A 351 1.09 13.81 -20.25
N ASP A 352 0.04 14.53 -19.88
CA ASP A 352 0.11 15.86 -19.26
C ASP A 352 0.86 15.90 -17.91
N GLU A 353 1.21 14.75 -17.34
CA GLU A 353 1.83 14.58 -16.01
C GLU A 353 0.95 15.12 -14.86
N GLU A 354 -0.34 15.31 -15.13
CA GLU A 354 -1.37 15.73 -14.20
C GLU A 354 -2.39 14.60 -13.99
N GLY A 355 -3.31 14.41 -14.93
CA GLY A 355 -4.38 13.40 -14.86
C GLY A 355 -3.97 12.03 -15.40
N ILE A 356 -2.84 11.93 -16.10
CA ILE A 356 -2.31 10.68 -16.68
C ILE A 356 -3.35 9.97 -17.55
N THR A 357 -4.13 10.75 -18.30
CA THR A 357 -5.17 10.24 -19.21
C THR A 357 -5.24 11.02 -20.51
N ILE A 358 -4.43 12.08 -20.67
CA ILE A 358 -4.39 12.97 -21.84
C ILE A 358 -2.93 13.09 -22.29
N TRP A 359 -2.69 13.01 -23.60
CA TRP A 359 -1.36 13.21 -24.18
C TRP A 359 -0.85 14.62 -23.89
N ARG A 360 0.46 14.75 -23.59
CA ARG A 360 1.07 16.06 -23.31
C ARG A 360 0.84 17.06 -24.46
N ASP A 361 0.56 18.31 -24.09
CA ASP A 361 0.31 19.44 -25.02
C ASP A 361 -0.96 19.33 -25.89
N ALA A 362 -1.82 18.31 -25.68
CA ALA A 362 -3.12 18.25 -26.33
C ALA A 362 -4.02 19.43 -25.91
N GLN A 363 -4.73 20.02 -26.87
CA GLN A 363 -5.68 21.11 -26.63
C GLN A 363 -7.11 20.56 -26.64
N TYR A 364 -7.90 20.92 -25.63
CA TYR A 364 -9.26 20.46 -25.43
C TYR A 364 -10.04 21.46 -24.55
N GLU A 365 -11.37 21.35 -24.56
CA GLU A 365 -12.24 22.06 -23.61
C GLU A 365 -12.44 21.22 -22.37
N VAL A 366 -12.24 21.78 -21.17
CA VAL A 366 -12.39 21.03 -19.91
C VAL A 366 -13.84 20.60 -19.69
N THR A 367 -14.06 19.35 -19.30
CA THR A 367 -15.35 18.86 -18.79
C THR A 367 -15.45 19.16 -17.30
N ALA A 368 -16.17 20.24 -16.95
CA ALA A 368 -16.24 20.72 -15.57
C ALA A 368 -16.90 19.72 -14.59
N ASP A 369 -17.70 18.77 -15.09
CA ASP A 369 -18.31 17.67 -14.35
C ASP A 369 -17.41 16.43 -14.23
N GLY A 370 -16.19 16.48 -14.78
CA GLY A 370 -15.25 15.36 -14.80
C GLY A 370 -15.66 14.21 -15.71
N ALA A 371 -16.53 14.44 -16.70
CA ALA A 371 -16.86 13.43 -17.70
C ALA A 371 -15.62 12.98 -18.50
N ALA A 372 -15.63 11.72 -18.94
CA ALA A 372 -14.57 11.20 -19.81
C ALA A 372 -14.60 11.87 -21.18
N HIS A 373 -13.41 12.17 -21.72
CA HIS A 373 -13.24 12.71 -23.07
C HIS A 373 -13.37 11.63 -24.13
N GLY A 374 -13.87 12.03 -25.30
CA GLY A 374 -13.75 11.29 -26.55
C GLY A 374 -12.53 11.75 -27.36
N ALA A 375 -12.10 10.94 -28.32
CA ALA A 375 -10.94 11.29 -29.15
C ALA A 375 -11.11 12.58 -29.96
N SER A 376 -12.35 12.90 -30.36
CA SER A 376 -12.68 14.11 -31.13
C SER A 376 -12.55 15.41 -30.35
N ASP A 377 -12.40 15.33 -29.02
CA ASP A 377 -12.33 16.50 -28.15
C ASP A 377 -10.93 17.13 -28.15
N PHE A 378 -9.94 16.40 -28.68
CA PHE A 378 -8.54 16.79 -28.70
C PHE A 378 -8.09 17.31 -30.06
N THR A 379 -7.25 18.34 -30.03
CA THR A 379 -6.39 18.73 -31.15
C THR A 379 -4.93 18.73 -30.70
N TYR A 380 -4.05 18.33 -31.62
CA TYR A 380 -2.62 18.15 -31.35
C TYR A 380 -1.80 19.22 -32.06
N PRO A 381 -1.15 20.14 -31.33
CA PRO A 381 -0.33 21.19 -31.94
C PRO A 381 0.87 20.60 -32.68
N ALA A 382 1.18 21.13 -33.86
CA ALA A 382 2.28 20.64 -34.69
C ALA A 382 3.67 20.82 -34.04
N ASP A 383 3.79 21.77 -33.11
CA ASP A 383 4.99 22.05 -32.31
C ASP A 383 4.92 21.49 -30.88
N GLY A 384 3.88 20.72 -30.55
CA GLY A 384 3.73 20.02 -29.28
C GLY A 384 4.58 18.74 -29.20
N ALA A 385 4.63 18.13 -28.02
CA ALA A 385 5.36 16.89 -27.77
C ALA A 385 4.83 15.68 -28.57
N TRP A 386 3.53 15.65 -28.83
CA TRP A 386 2.82 14.59 -29.53
C TRP A 386 1.95 15.19 -30.65
N PRO A 387 2.55 15.61 -31.78
CA PRO A 387 1.83 16.31 -32.83
C PRO A 387 0.85 15.42 -33.61
N ASP A 388 1.09 14.10 -33.67
CA ASP A 388 0.16 13.12 -34.26
C ASP A 388 0.37 11.74 -33.63
N PRO A 389 -0.10 11.53 -32.38
CA PRO A 389 0.09 10.27 -31.67
C PRO A 389 -0.59 9.10 -32.37
N LYS A 390 -1.67 9.35 -33.14
CA LYS A 390 -2.32 8.32 -33.94
C LYS A 390 -1.42 7.84 -35.08
N ALA A 391 -0.85 8.76 -35.86
CA ALA A 391 0.07 8.37 -36.94
C ALA A 391 1.33 7.68 -36.39
N MET A 392 1.82 8.06 -35.21
CA MET A 392 2.89 7.34 -34.52
C MET A 392 2.51 5.87 -34.26
N ILE A 393 1.34 5.63 -33.64
CA ILE A 393 0.89 4.27 -33.31
C ILE A 393 0.65 3.46 -34.60
N ASP A 394 -0.03 4.02 -35.58
CA ASP A 394 -0.31 3.36 -36.87
C ASP A 394 1.01 2.94 -37.58
N GLU A 395 2.04 3.79 -37.55
CA GLU A 395 3.38 3.48 -38.11
C GLU A 395 4.11 2.39 -37.30
N LEU A 396 4.05 2.44 -35.96
CA LEU A 396 4.63 1.41 -35.11
C LEU A 396 3.95 0.05 -35.35
N HIS A 397 2.62 0.05 -35.48
CA HIS A 397 1.85 -1.14 -35.83
C HIS A 397 2.21 -1.68 -37.22
N ALA A 398 2.44 -0.80 -38.22
CA ALA A 398 2.91 -1.21 -39.54
C ALA A 398 4.29 -1.89 -39.50
N ARG A 399 5.12 -1.55 -38.50
CA ARG A 399 6.40 -2.21 -38.19
C ARG A 399 6.25 -3.47 -37.33
N GLY A 400 5.02 -3.83 -36.94
CA GLY A 400 4.74 -4.94 -36.04
C GLY A 400 5.16 -4.67 -34.59
N ILE A 401 5.20 -3.41 -34.16
CA ILE A 401 5.55 -2.99 -32.79
C ILE A 401 4.26 -2.58 -32.08
N LYS A 402 4.04 -3.11 -30.88
CA LYS A 402 2.89 -2.81 -30.01
C LYS A 402 3.21 -1.62 -29.12
N VAL A 403 2.20 -0.85 -28.73
CA VAL A 403 2.35 0.36 -27.92
C VAL A 403 1.64 0.18 -26.58
N LEU A 404 2.38 0.38 -25.50
CA LEU A 404 1.82 0.40 -24.14
C LEU A 404 2.03 1.75 -23.49
N LEU A 405 1.00 2.23 -22.77
CA LEU A 405 1.05 3.49 -22.05
C LEU A 405 1.12 3.27 -20.54
N TRP A 406 1.93 4.07 -19.85
CA TRP A 406 2.02 4.02 -18.39
C TRP A 406 0.77 4.58 -17.72
N GLN A 407 0.39 3.98 -16.59
CA GLN A 407 -0.75 4.34 -15.76
C GLN A 407 -0.41 4.21 -14.28
N ILE A 408 -1.16 4.95 -13.45
CA ILE A 408 -1.13 4.91 -11.98
C ILE A 408 -2.58 4.97 -11.47
N PRO A 409 -2.98 4.28 -10.40
CA PRO A 409 -4.35 4.31 -9.87
C PRO A 409 -4.59 5.51 -8.93
N LEU A 410 -3.96 6.64 -9.22
CA LEU A 410 -3.96 7.85 -8.40
C LEU A 410 -4.40 9.07 -9.21
N GLN A 411 -5.15 9.96 -8.57
CA GLN A 411 -5.56 11.25 -9.10
C GLN A 411 -4.87 12.35 -8.31
N LYS A 412 -4.00 13.12 -8.96
CA LYS A 412 -3.33 14.26 -8.32
C LYS A 412 -4.33 15.29 -7.81
N THR A 413 -3.97 15.96 -6.73
CA THR A 413 -4.77 17.00 -6.07
C THR A 413 -4.01 18.32 -6.07
N GLU A 414 -4.66 19.41 -5.66
CA GLU A 414 -4.03 20.72 -5.49
C GLU A 414 -2.86 20.74 -4.48
N PHE A 415 -2.73 19.71 -3.63
CA PHE A 415 -1.59 19.55 -2.73
C PHE A 415 -0.33 19.07 -3.46
N ASP A 416 -0.50 18.29 -4.54
CA ASP A 416 0.63 17.86 -5.38
C ASP A 416 0.89 18.84 -6.53
N LEU A 417 -0.18 19.40 -7.09
CA LEU A 417 -0.15 20.30 -8.23
C LEU A 417 0.25 21.72 -7.79
N GLY A 418 1.23 22.31 -8.47
CA GLY A 418 1.70 23.66 -8.15
C GLY A 418 0.65 24.75 -8.45
N PRO A 419 0.85 25.99 -7.96
CA PRO A 419 -0.09 27.10 -8.14
C PRO A 419 -0.25 27.55 -9.61
N SER A 420 0.54 27.00 -10.52
CA SER A 420 0.44 27.24 -11.96
C SER A 420 -0.70 26.47 -12.63
N VAL A 421 -1.21 25.41 -12.00
CA VAL A 421 -2.34 24.63 -12.53
C VAL A 421 -3.64 25.38 -12.23
N PRO A 422 -4.44 25.75 -13.25
CA PRO A 422 -5.71 26.44 -13.04
C PRO A 422 -6.68 25.63 -12.18
N HIS A 423 -7.50 26.30 -11.35
CA HIS A 423 -8.46 25.62 -10.46
C HIS A 423 -9.55 24.83 -11.23
N ASP A 424 -9.80 25.23 -12.46
CA ASP A 424 -10.69 24.59 -13.42
C ASP A 424 -9.95 23.63 -14.37
N ALA A 425 -8.69 23.26 -14.12
CA ALA A 425 -8.00 22.22 -14.88
C ALA A 425 -8.71 20.86 -14.76
N GLN A 426 -8.60 20.04 -15.82
CA GLN A 426 -9.29 18.74 -15.89
C GLN A 426 -8.94 17.82 -14.72
N VAL A 427 -7.67 17.77 -14.32
CA VAL A 427 -7.20 16.96 -13.18
C VAL A 427 -7.93 17.31 -11.87
N LEU A 428 -8.25 18.58 -11.65
CA LEU A 428 -8.98 19.04 -10.46
C LEU A 428 -10.49 18.83 -10.61
N ALA A 429 -11.05 19.00 -11.82
CA ALA A 429 -12.43 18.66 -12.11
C ALA A 429 -12.71 17.16 -11.89
N ASP A 430 -11.82 16.31 -12.37
CA ASP A 430 -11.85 14.86 -12.17
C ASP A 430 -11.73 14.48 -10.70
N GLY A 431 -10.82 15.12 -9.96
CA GLY A 431 -10.69 14.91 -8.51
C GLY A 431 -11.98 15.26 -7.76
N ARG A 432 -12.64 16.37 -8.10
CA ARG A 432 -13.96 16.72 -7.51
C ARG A 432 -15.03 15.69 -7.87
N ALA A 433 -15.15 15.33 -9.15
CA ALA A 433 -16.12 14.34 -9.63
C ALA A 433 -15.91 12.96 -8.98
N MET A 434 -14.65 12.57 -8.75
CA MET A 434 -14.28 11.32 -8.06
C MET A 434 -14.78 11.29 -6.61
N VAL A 435 -14.62 12.40 -5.89
CA VAL A 435 -15.10 12.53 -4.50
C VAL A 435 -16.63 12.60 -4.44
N GLU A 436 -17.24 13.44 -5.28
CA GLU A 436 -18.70 13.63 -5.33
C GLU A 436 -19.44 12.36 -5.76
N GLY A 437 -18.87 11.61 -6.71
CA GLY A 437 -19.40 10.33 -7.21
C GLY A 437 -19.15 9.14 -6.28
N GLY A 438 -18.33 9.30 -5.23
CA GLY A 438 -17.98 8.20 -4.33
C GLY A 438 -17.05 7.15 -4.95
N PHE A 439 -16.23 7.56 -5.93
CA PHE A 439 -15.26 6.70 -6.63
C PHE A 439 -13.85 6.75 -6.03
N ALA A 440 -13.66 7.46 -4.92
CA ALA A 440 -12.42 7.45 -4.15
C ALA A 440 -12.49 6.43 -3.00
N VAL A 441 -11.36 5.78 -2.72
CA VAL A 441 -11.16 5.11 -1.42
C VAL A 441 -11.38 6.13 -0.32
N ARG A 442 -11.95 5.72 0.83
CA ARG A 442 -12.31 6.64 1.91
C ARG A 442 -11.60 6.32 3.21
N GLU A 443 -11.36 7.38 3.97
CA GLU A 443 -10.97 7.33 5.37
C GLU A 443 -12.12 6.81 6.25
N GLU A 444 -11.83 6.53 7.52
CA GLU A 444 -12.83 6.01 8.46
C GLU A 444 -14.02 6.95 8.66
N ASP A 445 -13.78 8.26 8.64
CA ASP A 445 -14.77 9.33 8.80
C ASP A 445 -15.62 9.57 7.53
N GLY A 446 -15.30 8.88 6.43
CA GLY A 446 -15.99 8.99 5.15
C GLY A 446 -15.43 10.04 4.19
N SER A 447 -14.43 10.82 4.60
CA SER A 447 -13.68 11.69 3.70
C SER A 447 -12.85 10.86 2.70
N ALA A 448 -12.40 11.48 1.61
CA ALA A 448 -11.60 10.79 0.61
C ALA A 448 -10.19 10.51 1.15
N TYR A 449 -9.67 9.31 0.85
CA TYR A 449 -8.32 8.93 1.17
C TYR A 449 -7.33 9.76 0.37
N HIS A 450 -6.35 10.33 1.07
CA HIS A 450 -5.20 11.00 0.49
C HIS A 450 -3.95 10.14 0.70
N ASN A 451 -3.26 9.84 -0.39
CA ASN A 451 -2.09 8.98 -0.41
C ASN A 451 -1.07 9.41 0.66
N ARG A 452 -0.77 8.47 1.57
CA ARG A 452 0.13 8.64 2.71
C ARG A 452 1.59 8.33 2.34
N GLY A 453 1.83 7.70 1.18
CA GLY A 453 3.15 7.35 0.67
C GLY A 453 3.93 8.54 0.11
N TRP A 454 5.22 8.30 -0.18
CA TRP A 454 6.15 9.32 -0.69
C TRP A 454 5.95 9.62 -2.18
N TRP A 455 5.44 8.66 -2.95
CA TRP A 455 5.25 8.80 -4.39
C TRP A 455 3.82 9.23 -4.69
N PHE A 456 3.64 10.37 -5.37
CA PHE A 456 2.34 11.05 -5.55
C PHE A 456 1.64 11.35 -4.20
N PRO A 457 2.31 12.06 -3.26
CA PRO A 457 1.75 12.33 -1.95
C PRO A 457 0.45 13.13 -2.07
N GLN A 458 -0.52 12.86 -1.20
CA GLN A 458 -1.82 13.54 -1.17
C GLN A 458 -2.72 13.35 -2.40
N ALA A 459 -2.35 12.50 -3.35
CA ALA A 459 -3.24 12.08 -4.44
C ALA A 459 -4.45 11.29 -3.89
N LEU A 460 -5.59 11.39 -4.56
CA LEU A 460 -6.74 10.52 -4.29
C LEU A 460 -6.48 9.14 -4.90
N MET A 461 -6.98 8.08 -4.27
CA MET A 461 -6.89 6.72 -4.81
C MET A 461 -8.23 6.23 -5.34
N ALA A 462 -8.24 5.70 -6.57
CA ALA A 462 -9.44 5.18 -7.20
C ALA A 462 -9.98 3.95 -6.46
N ASP A 463 -11.27 3.93 -6.13
CA ASP A 463 -11.92 2.76 -5.59
C ASP A 463 -12.28 1.78 -6.71
N LEU A 464 -11.34 0.88 -6.98
CA LEU A 464 -11.46 -0.15 -8.03
C LEU A 464 -12.11 -1.45 -7.52
N SER A 465 -12.61 -1.47 -6.27
CA SER A 465 -13.21 -2.66 -5.67
C SER A 465 -14.57 -3.02 -6.29
N THR A 466 -15.29 -2.02 -6.82
CA THR A 466 -16.61 -2.18 -7.45
C THR A 466 -16.55 -2.05 -8.98
N GLN A 467 -17.53 -2.61 -9.68
CA GLN A 467 -17.61 -2.48 -11.14
C GLN A 467 -17.85 -1.02 -11.56
N GLU A 468 -18.67 -0.28 -10.81
CA GLU A 468 -18.98 1.12 -11.11
C GLU A 468 -17.74 2.02 -11.01
N GLY A 469 -16.92 1.86 -9.96
CA GLY A 469 -15.65 2.58 -9.83
C GLY A 469 -14.65 2.22 -10.92
N ARG A 470 -14.55 0.95 -11.30
CA ARG A 470 -13.71 0.50 -12.42
C ARG A 470 -14.17 1.09 -13.75
N ASP A 471 -15.47 1.09 -14.02
CA ASP A 471 -16.05 1.63 -15.25
C ASP A 471 -15.81 3.14 -15.34
N TRP A 472 -16.03 3.87 -14.25
CA TRP A 472 -15.77 5.32 -14.18
C TRP A 472 -14.29 5.65 -14.44
N TRP A 473 -13.38 4.96 -13.76
CA TRP A 473 -11.93 5.20 -13.89
C TRP A 473 -11.42 4.87 -15.30
N THR A 474 -11.83 3.73 -15.84
CA THR A 474 -11.36 3.24 -17.14
C THR A 474 -12.03 3.94 -18.32
N ALA A 475 -13.23 4.50 -18.16
CA ALA A 475 -13.88 5.30 -19.19
C ALA A 475 -13.01 6.48 -19.67
N LYS A 476 -12.26 7.10 -18.75
CA LYS A 476 -11.34 8.22 -19.07
C LYS A 476 -10.22 7.83 -20.04
N ARG A 477 -9.83 6.54 -20.06
CA ARG A 477 -8.77 5.99 -20.91
C ARG A 477 -9.30 5.30 -22.15
N ARG A 478 -10.62 5.12 -22.27
CA ARG A 478 -11.27 4.31 -23.31
C ARG A 478 -10.87 4.74 -24.73
N TYR A 479 -10.80 6.04 -24.97
CA TYR A 479 -10.45 6.59 -26.28
C TYR A 479 -9.01 6.23 -26.71
N LEU A 480 -8.10 5.94 -25.77
CA LEU A 480 -6.74 5.49 -26.06
C LEU A 480 -6.74 4.11 -26.74
N LEU A 481 -7.67 3.23 -26.38
CA LEU A 481 -7.82 1.93 -27.05
C LEU A 481 -8.69 2.06 -28.30
N GLU A 482 -9.88 2.66 -28.17
CA GLU A 482 -10.89 2.62 -29.23
C GLU A 482 -10.55 3.50 -30.45
N HIS A 483 -9.76 4.56 -30.25
CA HIS A 483 -9.36 5.47 -31.34
C HIS A 483 -7.87 5.41 -31.66
N PHE A 484 -7.01 5.48 -30.64
CA PHE A 484 -5.56 5.46 -30.82
C PHE A 484 -4.99 4.07 -31.05
N ASP A 485 -5.75 3.01 -30.75
CA ASP A 485 -5.35 1.60 -30.90
C ASP A 485 -4.11 1.23 -30.05
N VAL A 486 -4.04 1.77 -28.82
CA VAL A 486 -3.06 1.35 -27.82
C VAL A 486 -3.32 -0.11 -27.43
N ASP A 487 -2.25 -0.91 -27.36
CA ASP A 487 -2.33 -2.38 -27.21
C ASP A 487 -2.37 -2.85 -25.74
N GLY A 488 -2.07 -1.97 -24.80
CA GLY A 488 -2.10 -2.28 -23.38
C GLY A 488 -1.60 -1.14 -22.50
N PHE A 489 -1.57 -1.39 -21.19
CA PHE A 489 -1.08 -0.43 -20.21
C PHE A 489 0.01 -1.06 -19.36
N LYS A 490 1.05 -0.27 -19.04
CA LYS A 490 1.92 -0.53 -17.89
C LYS A 490 1.20 0.04 -16.66
N THR A 491 0.45 -0.80 -15.96
CA THR A 491 -0.26 -0.43 -14.73
C THR A 491 0.71 -0.46 -13.56
N ASP A 492 1.36 0.68 -13.31
CA ASP A 492 2.37 0.84 -12.27
C ASP A 492 1.73 1.19 -10.92
N GLY A 493 2.47 0.99 -9.84
CA GLY A 493 2.02 1.22 -8.47
C GLY A 493 0.86 0.33 -8.02
N GLY A 494 0.05 0.84 -7.09
CA GLY A 494 -1.08 0.12 -6.46
C GLY A 494 -0.89 -0.17 -4.97
N GLU A 495 0.28 0.09 -4.41
CA GLU A 495 0.67 -0.17 -3.02
C GLU A 495 0.31 0.98 -2.05
N HIS A 496 -0.47 1.96 -2.54
CA HIS A 496 -0.65 3.25 -1.91
C HIS A 496 -1.66 3.24 -0.74
N ALA A 497 -2.54 2.23 -0.65
CA ALA A 497 -3.57 2.17 0.39
C ALA A 497 -2.97 1.76 1.74
N TRP A 498 -2.69 2.73 2.62
CA TRP A 498 -2.20 2.48 3.98
C TRP A 498 -3.24 2.85 5.04
N GLY A 499 -3.70 1.86 5.82
CA GLY A 499 -4.58 2.04 6.98
C GLY A 499 -5.66 0.97 7.09
N ASP A 500 -5.66 0.20 8.18
CA ASP A 500 -6.68 -0.83 8.46
C ASP A 500 -8.11 -0.24 8.53
N GLU A 501 -8.21 1.06 8.80
CA GLU A 501 -9.46 1.80 8.95
C GLU A 501 -10.07 2.29 7.63
N LEU A 502 -9.37 2.15 6.50
CA LEU A 502 -9.89 2.58 5.20
C LEU A 502 -11.20 1.86 4.84
N ARG A 503 -11.97 2.45 3.93
CA ARG A 503 -13.27 1.93 3.48
C ARG A 503 -13.33 1.84 1.96
N PHE A 504 -13.73 0.68 1.47
CA PHE A 504 -13.92 0.37 0.05
C PHE A 504 -15.41 0.15 -0.27
N GLY A 505 -15.79 0.37 -1.53
CA GLY A 505 -17.15 0.27 -2.03
C GLY A 505 -17.71 -1.15 -2.03
N ASP A 506 -16.85 -2.17 -2.06
CA ASP A 506 -17.22 -3.58 -1.91
C ASP A 506 -17.53 -4.00 -0.46
N GLY A 507 -17.41 -3.07 0.49
CA GLY A 507 -17.67 -3.27 1.92
C GLY A 507 -16.47 -3.75 2.74
N ARG A 508 -15.30 -3.98 2.11
CA ARG A 508 -14.06 -4.30 2.83
C ARG A 508 -13.49 -3.06 3.54
N ARG A 509 -12.67 -3.34 4.56
CA ARG A 509 -11.75 -2.36 5.15
C ARG A 509 -10.36 -2.51 4.52
N GLY A 510 -9.44 -1.61 4.87
CA GLY A 510 -8.06 -1.59 4.36
C GLY A 510 -7.23 -2.82 4.68
#